data_AF-P0CJ08-F1
#
_entry.id   AF-P0CJ08-F1
#
_cell.length_a   1.000
_cell.length_b   1.000
_cell.length_c   1.000
_cell.angle_alpha   90.00
_cell.angle_beta   90.00
_cell.angle_gamma   90.00
#
_symmetry.space_group_name_H-M   'P 1'
#
loop_
_entity.id
_entity.type
_entity.pdbx_description
1 polymer ?
#
loop_
_entity_poly.entity_id
_entity_poly.type
_entity_poly.pdbx_seq_one_letter_code
_entity_poly.pdbx_strand_id
1 'polypeptide(L)'
;MNKLFLFTLLVTLWSVKGFTYEEKKQAFCSLPKVYQIRLLDCLIDRGSENDKEVVNAVYKCMNEHSDVDGKADAMMKAVCNEEIFATNRNLILCMLVNPPKLEHSERTNDDDLEAVKYCLVNG
;
A
#
# COMPACT_ATOMS: atom_id res chain seq x y z
N MET A 1 14.54 1.29 -28.72
CA MET A 1 14.35 0.22 -27.72
C MET A 1 12.90 -0.22 -27.74
N ASN A 2 12.63 -1.51 -27.92
CA ASN A 2 11.28 -2.04 -28.03
C ASN A 2 10.52 -1.89 -26.71
N LYS A 3 9.31 -1.31 -26.74
CA LYS A 3 8.44 -1.13 -25.57
C LYS A 3 8.24 -2.43 -24.78
N LEU A 4 8.16 -3.57 -25.49
CA LEU A 4 8.06 -4.90 -24.89
C LEU A 4 9.23 -5.26 -23.97
N PHE A 5 10.46 -4.85 -24.31
CA PHE A 5 11.65 -5.17 -23.51
C PHE A 5 11.64 -4.43 -22.17
N LEU A 6 11.14 -3.19 -22.14
CA LEU A 6 10.96 -2.41 -20.92
C LEU A 6 9.90 -3.05 -20.01
N PHE A 7 8.77 -3.51 -20.58
CA PHE A 7 7.74 -4.22 -19.81
C PHE A 7 8.26 -5.52 -19.22
N THR A 8 9.01 -6.34 -19.98
CA THR A 8 9.61 -7.56 -19.45
C THR A 8 10.63 -7.27 -18.36
N LEU A 9 11.47 -6.23 -18.52
CA LEU A 9 12.45 -5.86 -17.51
C LEU A 9 11.76 -5.48 -16.19
N LEU A 10 10.69 -4.67 -16.26
CA LEU A 10 9.87 -4.31 -15.10
C LEU A 10 9.28 -5.55 -14.41
N VAL A 11 8.66 -6.47 -15.16
CA VAL A 11 8.08 -7.70 -14.60
C VAL A 11 9.16 -8.59 -13.95
N THR A 12 10.32 -8.74 -14.59
CA THR A 12 11.43 -9.53 -14.02
C THR A 12 12.02 -8.88 -12.77
N LEU A 13 12.11 -7.55 -12.72
CA LEU A 13 12.72 -6.85 -11.60
C LEU A 13 11.83 -6.92 -10.34
N TRP A 14 10.50 -6.90 -10.48
CA TRP A 14 9.58 -7.07 -9.34
C TRP A 14 9.68 -8.46 -8.69
N SER A 15 10.11 -9.46 -9.46
CA SER A 15 10.35 -10.82 -8.96
C SER A 15 11.60 -10.92 -8.08
N VAL A 16 12.48 -9.93 -8.11
CA VAL A 16 13.74 -9.95 -7.36
C VAL A 16 13.51 -9.27 -6.02
N LYS A 17 13.95 -9.92 -4.94
CA LYS A 17 14.20 -9.33 -3.61
C LYS A 17 15.17 -8.12 -3.63
N GLY A 18 15.46 -7.55 -4.80
CA GLY A 18 16.49 -6.54 -5.04
C GLY A 18 15.99 -5.10 -4.92
N PHE A 19 14.69 -4.85 -5.09
CA PHE A 19 14.18 -3.49 -4.89
C PHE A 19 14.07 -3.15 -3.42
N THR A 20 14.64 -2.00 -3.07
CA THR A 20 14.44 -1.33 -1.79
C THR A 20 12.97 -0.96 -1.60
N TYR A 21 12.57 -0.75 -0.36
CA TYR A 21 11.24 -0.22 -0.05
C TYR A 21 10.98 1.09 -0.81
N GLU A 22 11.98 1.97 -0.89
CA GLU A 22 11.93 3.24 -1.60
C GLU A 22 11.66 3.07 -3.09
N GLU A 23 12.32 2.12 -3.76
CA GLU A 23 12.08 1.86 -5.18
C GLU A 23 10.69 1.29 -5.44
N LYS A 24 10.20 0.39 -4.56
CA LYS A 24 8.82 -0.14 -4.67
C LYS A 24 7.79 0.95 -4.46
N LYS A 25 8.00 1.80 -3.45
CA LYS A 25 7.16 2.98 -3.18
C LYS A 25 7.16 3.92 -4.37
N GLN A 26 8.32 4.29 -4.89
CA GLN A 26 8.43 5.17 -6.06
C GLN A 26 7.72 4.58 -7.28
N ALA A 27 7.89 3.28 -7.55
CA ALA A 27 7.21 2.60 -8.65
C ALA A 27 5.68 2.65 -8.47
N PHE A 28 5.18 2.29 -7.29
CA PHE A 28 3.76 2.35 -6.96
C PHE A 28 3.20 3.77 -7.09
N CYS A 29 3.88 4.76 -6.50
CA CYS A 29 3.47 6.16 -6.52
C CYS A 29 3.57 6.82 -7.90
N SER A 30 4.31 6.21 -8.84
CA SER A 30 4.36 6.65 -10.25
C SER A 30 3.18 6.16 -11.10
N LEU A 31 2.41 5.18 -10.61
CA LEU A 31 1.24 4.67 -11.32
C LEU A 31 0.12 5.73 -11.37
N PRO A 32 -0.70 5.76 -12.42
CA PRO A 32 -1.92 6.57 -12.39
C PRO A 32 -2.82 6.15 -11.22
N LYS A 33 -3.43 7.14 -10.54
CA LYS A 33 -4.29 6.94 -9.34
C LYS A 33 -5.26 5.77 -9.48
N VAL A 34 -5.92 5.63 -10.61
CA VAL A 34 -6.90 4.55 -10.85
C VAL A 34 -6.29 3.15 -10.64
N TYR A 35 -5.04 2.93 -11.07
CA TYR A 35 -4.35 1.65 -10.89
C TYR A 35 -3.83 1.47 -9.47
N GLN A 36 -3.44 2.55 -8.79
CA GLN A 36 -3.05 2.51 -7.38
C GLN A 36 -4.21 2.06 -6.50
N ILE A 37 -5.39 2.66 -6.71
CA ILE A 37 -6.61 2.32 -5.98
C ILE A 37 -7.00 0.87 -6.21
N ARG A 38 -7.08 0.42 -7.47
CA ARG A 38 -7.40 -0.98 -7.80
C ARG A 38 -6.45 -1.99 -7.17
N LEU A 39 -5.15 -1.73 -7.27
CA LEU A 39 -4.13 -2.59 -6.68
C LEU A 39 -4.28 -2.64 -5.16
N LEU A 40 -4.50 -1.50 -4.51
CA LEU A 40 -4.69 -1.43 -3.06
C LEU A 40 -5.98 -2.09 -2.61
N ASP A 41 -7.11 -1.88 -3.28
CA ASP A 41 -8.38 -2.54 -2.95
C ASP A 41 -8.19 -4.06 -2.97
N CYS A 42 -7.59 -4.60 -4.03
CA CYS A 42 -7.29 -6.03 -4.12
C CYS A 42 -6.34 -6.51 -3.00
N LEU A 43 -5.29 -5.74 -2.69
CA LEU A 43 -4.34 -6.09 -1.62
C LEU A 43 -4.97 -6.03 -0.23
N ILE A 44 -5.87 -5.07 0.03
CA ILE A 44 -6.61 -4.94 1.28
C ILE A 44 -7.55 -6.14 1.45
N ASP A 45 -8.28 -6.53 0.40
CA ASP A 45 -9.20 -7.66 0.46
C ASP A 45 -8.49 -8.99 0.73
N ARG A 46 -7.32 -9.17 0.09
CA ARG A 46 -6.45 -10.34 0.30
C ARG A 46 -5.55 -10.24 1.52
N GLY A 47 -5.54 -9.08 2.18
CA GLY A 47 -4.71 -8.81 3.35
C GLY A 47 -5.02 -9.76 4.50
N SER A 48 -4.02 -9.99 5.34
CA SER A 48 -4.24 -10.63 6.64
C SER A 48 -5.12 -9.76 7.52
N GLU A 49 -5.63 -10.31 8.62
CA GLU A 49 -6.42 -9.53 9.57
C GLU A 49 -5.61 -8.35 10.14
N ASN A 50 -4.31 -8.55 10.37
CA ASN A 50 -3.40 -7.47 10.76
C ASN A 50 -3.31 -6.36 9.72
N ASP A 51 -3.20 -6.70 8.43
CA ASP A 51 -3.14 -5.70 7.37
C ASP A 51 -4.45 -4.91 7.32
N LYS A 52 -5.59 -5.59 7.49
CA LYS A 52 -6.90 -4.95 7.56
C LYS A 52 -7.02 -4.03 8.76
N GLU A 53 -6.51 -4.42 9.93
CA GLU A 53 -6.48 -3.57 11.13
C GLU A 53 -5.61 -2.33 10.94
N VAL A 54 -4.43 -2.45 10.32
CA VAL A 54 -3.59 -1.30 9.95
C VAL A 54 -4.34 -0.37 9.00
N VAL A 55 -4.94 -0.92 7.95
CA VAL A 55 -5.71 -0.14 6.96
C VAL A 55 -6.90 0.54 7.63
N ASN A 56 -7.60 -0.14 8.54
CA ASN A 56 -8.72 0.43 9.30
C ASN A 56 -8.28 1.61 10.17
N ALA A 57 -7.16 1.46 10.89
CA ALA A 57 -6.61 2.53 11.73
C ALA A 57 -6.20 3.75 10.89
N VAL A 58 -5.45 3.53 9.81
CA VAL A 58 -5.03 4.58 8.88
C VAL A 58 -6.25 5.27 8.26
N TYR A 59 -7.20 4.52 7.73
CA TYR A 59 -8.41 5.06 7.12
C TYR A 59 -9.23 5.87 8.13
N LYS A 60 -9.43 5.36 9.34
CA LYS A 60 -10.15 6.09 10.40
C LYS A 60 -9.51 7.45 10.65
N CYS A 61 -8.20 7.48 10.91
CA CYS A 61 -7.49 8.71 11.21
C CYS A 61 -7.47 9.69 10.03
N MET A 62 -7.27 9.17 8.82
CA MET A 62 -7.30 10.01 7.63
C MET A 62 -8.69 10.58 7.36
N ASN A 63 -9.74 9.77 7.44
CA ASN A 63 -11.12 10.22 7.22
C ASN A 63 -11.60 11.28 8.23
N GLU A 64 -11.05 11.27 9.46
CA GLU A 64 -11.36 12.30 10.48
C GLU A 64 -10.63 13.63 10.24
N HIS A 65 -9.51 13.64 9.52
CA HIS A 65 -8.59 14.79 9.45
C HIS A 65 -8.12 15.17 8.05
N SER A 66 -8.60 14.48 7.01
CA SER A 66 -8.23 14.66 5.61
C SER A 66 -9.33 14.09 4.71
N ASP A 67 -9.57 14.71 3.56
CA ASP A 67 -10.52 14.14 2.60
C ASP A 67 -9.93 12.87 2.00
N VAL A 68 -10.55 11.71 2.24
CA VAL A 68 -10.17 10.43 1.62
C VAL A 68 -11.40 9.73 1.06
N ASP A 69 -11.26 9.15 -0.12
CA ASP A 69 -12.32 8.41 -0.81
C ASP A 69 -12.18 6.90 -0.53
N GLY A 70 -12.36 6.52 0.73
CA GLY A 70 -12.24 5.13 1.18
C GLY A 70 -10.83 4.67 1.57
N LYS A 71 -10.72 3.36 1.86
CA LYS A 71 -9.51 2.74 2.44
C LYS A 71 -8.30 2.77 1.50
N ALA A 72 -8.49 2.45 0.22
CA ALA A 72 -7.41 2.49 -0.75
C ALA A 72 -6.87 3.91 -0.97
N ASP A 73 -7.72 4.95 -1.03
CA ASP A 73 -7.26 6.33 -1.17
C ASP A 73 -6.47 6.79 0.07
N ALA A 74 -6.92 6.40 1.27
CA ALA A 74 -6.18 6.64 2.50
C ALA A 74 -4.80 5.97 2.47
N MET A 75 -4.71 4.68 2.15
CA MET A 75 -3.44 3.96 2.08
C MET A 75 -2.52 4.51 0.99
N MET A 76 -3.07 4.87 -0.17
CA MET A 76 -2.31 5.51 -1.25
C MET A 76 -1.68 6.81 -0.77
N LYS A 77 -2.44 7.68 -0.10
CA LYS A 77 -1.90 8.94 0.44
C LYS A 77 -0.91 8.71 1.58
N ALA A 78 -1.16 7.73 2.45
CA ALA A 78 -0.24 7.35 3.52
C ALA A 78 1.14 6.92 2.96
N VAL A 79 1.13 6.15 1.88
CA VAL A 79 2.36 5.62 1.25
C VAL A 79 3.04 6.66 0.36
N CYS A 80 2.28 7.45 -0.40
CA CYS A 80 2.84 8.35 -1.42
C CYS A 80 3.02 9.80 -0.95
N ASN A 81 2.46 10.18 0.21
CA ASN A 81 2.63 11.49 0.82
C ASN A 81 3.17 11.34 2.24
N GLU A 82 4.46 11.08 2.37
CA GLU A 82 5.11 10.83 3.67
C GLU A 82 5.00 12.01 4.64
N GLU A 83 4.87 13.23 4.11
CA GLU A 83 4.71 14.43 4.93
C GLU A 83 3.36 14.47 5.65
N ILE A 84 2.36 13.69 5.21
CA ILE A 84 1.02 13.72 5.80
C ILE A 84 1.07 13.31 7.28
N PHE A 85 1.83 12.27 7.62
CA PHE A 85 2.01 11.83 8.99
C PHE A 85 3.17 12.52 9.71
N ALA A 86 4.05 13.24 9.01
CA ALA A 86 5.11 14.01 9.64
C ALA A 86 4.66 15.41 10.10
N THR A 87 3.72 16.01 9.36
CA THR A 87 3.32 17.42 9.55
C THR A 87 1.95 17.55 10.21
N ASN A 88 1.05 16.59 10.00
CA ASN A 88 -0.30 16.66 10.55
C ASN A 88 -0.34 16.09 11.98
N ARG A 89 -0.21 16.97 12.98
CA ARG A 89 -0.27 16.60 14.40
C ARG A 89 -1.55 15.83 14.77
N ASN A 90 -2.68 16.13 14.14
CA ASN A 90 -3.94 15.43 14.43
C ASN A 90 -3.89 13.99 13.95
N LEU A 91 -3.33 13.72 12.77
CA LEU A 91 -3.11 12.35 12.29
C LEU A 91 -2.15 11.57 13.19
N ILE A 92 -1.05 12.18 13.61
CA ILE A 92 -0.10 11.56 14.54
C ILE A 92 -0.79 11.18 15.85
N LEU A 93 -1.50 12.13 16.46
CA LEU A 93 -2.22 11.88 17.71
C LEU A 93 -3.31 10.82 17.54
N CYS A 94 -4.05 10.84 16.43
CA CYS A 94 -5.06 9.83 16.15
C CYS A 94 -4.46 8.42 16.07
N MET A 95 -3.35 8.23 15.36
CA MET A 95 -2.67 6.93 15.26
C MET A 95 -2.11 6.46 16.61
N LEU A 96 -1.65 7.38 17.47
CA LEU A 96 -1.19 7.06 18.81
C LEU A 96 -2.33 6.63 19.75
N VAL A 97 -3.51 7.24 19.63
CA VAL A 97 -4.69 6.91 20.44
C VAL A 97 -5.42 5.67 19.90
N ASN A 98 -5.34 5.43 18.58
CA ASN A 98 -5.98 4.32 17.90
C ASN A 98 -4.94 3.44 17.18
N PRO A 99 -3.99 2.82 17.92
CA PRO A 99 -3.03 1.92 17.29
C PRO A 99 -3.78 0.70 16.72
N PRO A 100 -3.30 0.12 15.61
CA PRO A 100 -3.87 -1.12 15.09
C PRO A 100 -3.69 -2.25 16.10
N LYS A 101 -4.71 -3.11 16.23
CA LYS A 101 -4.64 -4.30 17.09
C LYS A 101 -3.98 -5.42 16.28
N LEU A 102 -2.69 -5.62 16.50
CA LEU A 102 -1.92 -6.62 15.77
C LEU A 102 -1.86 -7.93 16.55
N GLU A 103 -2.28 -9.01 15.91
CA GLU A 103 -2.11 -10.38 16.38
C GLU A 103 -0.81 -10.99 15.81
N HIS A 104 -0.40 -12.15 16.31
CA HIS A 104 0.72 -12.85 15.69
C HIS A 104 0.29 -13.37 14.31
N SER A 105 1.01 -12.98 13.26
CA SER A 105 0.75 -13.45 11.89
C SER A 105 1.79 -14.47 11.47
N GLU A 106 1.33 -15.58 10.88
CA GLU A 106 2.18 -16.59 10.22
C GLU A 106 2.54 -16.20 8.78
N ARG A 107 2.05 -15.05 8.29
CA ARG A 107 2.24 -14.59 6.91
C ARG A 107 3.71 -14.35 6.60
N THR A 108 4.15 -14.87 5.45
CA THR A 108 5.51 -14.75 4.97
C THR A 108 5.63 -13.72 3.85
N ASN A 109 6.87 -13.28 3.57
CA ASN A 109 7.15 -12.42 2.41
C ASN A 109 6.74 -13.06 1.07
N ASP A 110 6.67 -14.39 0.99
CA ASP A 110 6.26 -15.10 -0.22
C ASP A 110 4.73 -14.97 -0.44
N ASP A 111 3.95 -14.94 0.64
CA ASP A 111 2.50 -14.69 0.59
C ASP A 111 2.17 -13.26 0.14
N ASP A 112 2.99 -12.29 0.55
CA ASP A 112 2.86 -10.90 0.11
C ASP A 112 3.18 -10.76 -1.38
N LEU A 113 4.26 -11.39 -1.82
CA LEU A 113 4.64 -11.38 -3.23
C LEU A 113 3.56 -12.03 -4.11
N GLU A 114 2.98 -13.14 -3.66
CA GLU A 114 1.92 -13.82 -4.40
C GLU A 114 0.63 -12.98 -4.44
N ALA A 115 0.28 -12.31 -3.35
CA ALA A 115 -0.84 -11.37 -3.34
C ALA A 115 -0.62 -10.21 -4.32
N VAL A 116 0.58 -9.63 -4.37
CA VAL A 116 0.92 -8.57 -5.33
C VAL A 116 0.82 -9.06 -6.76
N LYS A 117 1.40 -10.22 -7.09
CA LYS A 117 1.29 -10.81 -8.44
C LYS A 117 -0.16 -11.03 -8.83
N TYR A 118 -0.95 -11.61 -7.94
CA TYR A 118 -2.36 -11.85 -8.17
C TYR A 118 -3.11 -10.54 -8.46
N CYS A 119 -2.88 -9.51 -7.65
CA CYS A 119 -3.59 -8.23 -7.77
C CYS A 119 -3.13 -7.37 -8.95
N LEU A 120 -1.89 -7.52 -9.42
CA LEU A 120 -1.44 -6.88 -10.65
C LEU A 120 -2.14 -7.43 -11.91
N VAL A 121 -2.61 -8.68 -11.85
CA VAL A 121 -3.28 -9.36 -12.98
C VAL A 121 -4.80 -9.31 -12.87
N ASN A 122 -5.34 -9.44 -11.65
CA ASN A 122 -6.78 -9.61 -11.40
C ASN A 122 -7.45 -8.44 -10.67
N GLY A 123 -6.71 -7.37 -10.36
CA GLY A 123 -7.24 -6.14 -9.76
C GLY A 123 -7.89 -5.18 -10.77
#